data_AF-A0A2V1ILU2-F1
#
_entry.id   AF-A0A2V1ILU2-F1
#
_cell.length_a   1.000
_cell.length_b   1.000
_cell.length_c   1.000
_cell.angle_alpha   90.00
_cell.angle_beta   90.00
_cell.angle_gamma   90.00
#
_symmetry.space_group_name_H-M   'P 1'
#
loop_
_entity.id
_entity.type
_entity.pdbx_description
1 polymer ?
#
loop_
_entity_poly.entity_id
_entity_poly.type
_entity_poly.pdbx_seq_one_letter_code
_entity_poly.pdbx_strand_id
1 'polypeptide(L)'
;MKASNNLNQLLSRVKTIFGRKATSAANSPLEAEPPTGIASVSDPRLRAAFADIEKYLTDNYGTPVAKLRYQDYTNGATLISEDSIFALSLAILTEPDGLYNLPDNVMLLVAVTSTNDTDWLTEELGKLIVFLRELGTTHRIQHLAFAFSKDKPDNPAIVKEADVTCIRLY
;
A
#
# COMPACT_ATOMS: atom_id res chain seq x y z
N MET A 1 -26.55 -19.44 9.96
CA MET A 1 -25.74 -20.47 9.28
C MET A 1 -25.06 -19.79 8.09
N LYS A 2 -23.71 -19.79 8.06
CA LYS A 2 -22.76 -19.27 7.03
C LYS A 2 -22.73 -17.74 6.82
N ALA A 3 -21.58 -17.05 6.72
CA ALA A 3 -20.18 -17.46 6.78
C ALA A 3 -19.27 -16.26 7.13
N SER A 4 -18.24 -16.54 7.93
CA SER A 4 -17.08 -15.72 8.26
C SER A 4 -16.31 -15.30 7.00
N ASN A 5 -16.06 -14.01 6.74
CA ASN A 5 -15.27 -13.61 5.54
C ASN A 5 -14.42 -12.32 5.60
N ASN A 6 -14.47 -11.47 6.62
CA ASN A 6 -14.17 -10.04 6.37
C ASN A 6 -12.74 -9.52 6.59
N LEU A 7 -11.74 -10.39 6.85
CA LEU A 7 -10.34 -9.94 7.03
C LEU A 7 -9.28 -10.95 6.57
N ASN A 8 -9.57 -12.25 6.68
CA ASN A 8 -8.70 -13.31 6.12
C ASN A 8 -8.69 -13.33 4.57
N GLN A 9 -9.63 -12.63 3.92
CA GLN A 9 -9.58 -12.27 2.50
C GLN A 9 -8.61 -11.12 2.20
N LEU A 10 -8.57 -10.11 3.07
CA LEU A 10 -7.73 -8.91 2.90
C LEU A 10 -6.22 -9.27 2.93
N LEU A 11 -5.86 -10.33 3.67
CA LEU A 11 -4.46 -10.69 3.96
C LEU A 11 -3.99 -12.00 3.34
N SER A 12 -4.89 -12.79 2.77
CA SER A 12 -4.46 -13.90 1.90
C SER A 12 -4.00 -13.39 0.53
N ARG A 13 -4.49 -12.23 0.06
CA ARG A 13 -4.10 -11.58 -1.21
C ARG A 13 -2.72 -10.93 -1.16
N VAL A 14 -2.35 -10.32 -0.04
CA VAL A 14 -1.01 -9.76 0.18
C VAL A 14 0.08 -10.85 0.28
N LYS A 15 -0.31 -12.11 0.56
CA LYS A 15 0.59 -13.24 0.84
C LYS A 15 1.18 -13.94 -0.40
N THR A 16 0.54 -13.89 -1.58
CA THR A 16 1.14 -14.38 -2.85
C THR A 16 2.24 -13.47 -3.36
N ILE A 17 2.17 -12.19 -3.00
CA ILE A 17 2.94 -11.09 -3.59
C ILE A 17 4.41 -11.08 -3.14
N PHE A 18 4.78 -11.78 -2.06
CA PHE A 18 6.16 -11.80 -1.53
C PHE A 18 6.81 -13.19 -1.41
N GLY A 19 6.27 -14.22 -2.09
CA GLY A 19 6.76 -15.60 -1.93
C GLY A 19 6.85 -16.42 -3.21
N ARG A 20 7.94 -16.27 -3.99
CA ARG A 20 8.71 -17.39 -4.58
C ARG A 20 10.00 -16.94 -5.28
N LYS A 21 11.13 -17.32 -4.68
CA LYS A 21 12.47 -17.41 -5.31
C LYS A 21 12.50 -18.63 -6.25
N ALA A 22 13.24 -18.51 -7.36
CA ALA A 22 13.27 -19.35 -8.56
C ALA A 22 13.51 -20.88 -8.36
N THR A 23 12.93 -21.71 -9.26
CA THR A 23 13.58 -22.84 -9.99
C THR A 23 12.73 -23.24 -11.21
N SER A 24 13.41 -23.55 -12.33
CA SER A 24 12.93 -23.78 -13.72
C SER A 24 12.39 -25.20 -14.02
N ALA A 25 11.42 -25.32 -14.95
CA ALA A 25 11.34 -26.35 -16.02
C ALA A 25 10.16 -26.07 -17.00
N ALA A 26 10.31 -26.46 -18.27
CA ALA A 26 9.72 -25.87 -19.48
C ALA A 26 8.47 -26.58 -20.10
N ASN A 27 7.64 -25.84 -20.87
CA ASN A 27 7.44 -25.99 -22.34
C ASN A 27 6.16 -25.32 -22.94
N SER A 28 6.41 -24.48 -23.97
CA SER A 28 5.66 -24.17 -25.22
C SER A 28 4.39 -23.28 -25.29
N PRO A 29 4.19 -22.55 -26.43
CA PRO A 29 3.70 -21.17 -26.44
C PRO A 29 2.34 -20.97 -27.15
N LEU A 30 1.55 -19.98 -26.70
CA LEU A 30 0.52 -19.33 -27.53
C LEU A 30 0.21 -17.92 -27.00
N GLU A 31 0.22 -16.98 -27.95
CA GLU A 31 -0.17 -15.56 -27.90
C GLU A 31 0.71 -14.60 -27.07
N ALA A 32 1.15 -13.54 -27.74
CA ALA A 32 2.04 -12.52 -27.20
C ALA A 32 1.37 -11.71 -26.06
N GLU A 33 2.18 -11.44 -25.03
CA GLU A 33 1.91 -10.76 -23.76
C GLU A 33 1.23 -9.37 -23.91
N PRO A 34 0.19 -9.02 -23.12
CA PRO A 34 -0.04 -7.63 -22.74
C PRO A 34 0.87 -7.30 -21.55
N PRO A 35 1.47 -6.10 -21.54
CA PRO A 35 2.80 -5.83 -21.00
C PRO A 35 2.96 -6.26 -19.54
N THR A 36 4.21 -6.49 -19.16
CA THR A 36 4.77 -6.42 -17.79
C THR A 36 4.64 -5.00 -17.19
N GLY A 37 3.55 -4.33 -17.55
CA GLY A 37 3.18 -2.96 -17.26
C GLY A 37 2.51 -2.90 -15.91
N ILE A 38 3.02 -1.98 -15.13
CA ILE A 38 2.42 -1.43 -13.93
C ILE A 38 0.91 -1.26 -14.19
N ALA A 39 0.08 -2.04 -13.50
CA ALA A 39 -1.37 -1.88 -13.57
C ALA A 39 -1.70 -0.42 -13.20
N SER A 40 -2.55 0.25 -13.96
CA SER A 40 -2.92 1.64 -13.68
C SER A 40 -4.15 1.70 -12.78
N VAL A 41 -4.23 2.69 -11.91
CA VAL A 41 -5.42 2.93 -11.07
C VAL A 41 -6.56 3.51 -11.92
N SER A 42 -7.73 2.86 -11.88
CA SER A 42 -8.89 3.21 -12.71
C SER A 42 -9.65 4.45 -12.22
N ASP A 43 -9.82 4.63 -10.91
CA ASP A 43 -10.50 5.80 -10.35
C ASP A 43 -9.65 7.08 -10.54
N PRO A 44 -10.17 8.14 -11.20
CA PRO A 44 -9.38 9.34 -11.50
C PRO A 44 -8.86 10.10 -10.27
N ARG A 45 -9.62 10.12 -9.17
CA ARG A 45 -9.22 10.79 -7.92
C ARG A 45 -8.11 9.99 -7.25
N LEU A 46 -8.25 8.67 -7.18
CA LEU A 46 -7.21 7.80 -6.64
C LEU A 46 -5.94 7.85 -7.49
N ARG A 47 -6.09 7.87 -8.82
CA ARG A 47 -4.96 8.02 -9.74
C ARG A 47 -4.19 9.32 -9.51
N ALA A 48 -4.89 10.44 -9.30
CA ALA A 48 -4.24 11.72 -9.01
C ALA A 48 -3.47 11.67 -7.67
N ALA A 49 -4.09 11.11 -6.62
CA ALA A 49 -3.44 10.91 -5.32
C ALA A 49 -2.19 10.05 -5.44
N PHE A 50 -2.27 8.92 -6.15
CA PHE A 50 -1.13 8.04 -6.35
C PHE A 50 -0.03 8.61 -7.24
N ALA A 51 -0.35 9.49 -8.19
CA ALA A 51 0.65 10.20 -8.98
C ALA A 51 1.49 11.14 -8.12
N ASP A 52 0.87 11.81 -7.15
CA ASP A 52 1.61 12.64 -6.19
C ASP A 52 2.51 11.79 -5.28
N ILE A 53 2.04 10.60 -4.87
CA ILE A 53 2.87 9.65 -4.10
C ILE A 53 4.04 9.13 -4.93
N GLU A 54 3.82 8.76 -6.19
CA GLU A 54 4.87 8.35 -7.12
C GLU A 54 5.92 9.45 -7.30
N LYS A 55 5.47 10.70 -7.48
CA LYS A 55 6.36 11.86 -7.58
C LYS A 55 7.17 12.03 -6.29
N TYR A 56 6.55 11.92 -5.12
CA TYR A 56 7.24 11.98 -3.84
C TYR A 56 8.34 10.90 -3.73
N LEU A 57 8.03 9.65 -4.10
CA LEU A 57 9.00 8.56 -4.05
C LEU A 57 10.16 8.73 -5.04
N THR A 58 9.86 9.29 -6.21
CA THR A 58 10.86 9.59 -7.24
C THR A 58 11.77 10.73 -6.81
N ASP A 59 11.21 11.83 -6.33
CA ASP A 59 11.97 13.03 -5.98
C ASP A 59 12.85 12.82 -4.74
N ASN A 60 12.39 12.06 -3.75
CA ASN A 60 13.10 11.87 -2.48
C ASN A 60 14.03 10.64 -2.48
N TYR A 61 13.67 9.57 -3.21
CA TYR A 61 14.39 8.30 -3.15
C TYR A 61 14.89 7.81 -4.50
N GLY A 62 14.57 8.51 -5.60
CA GLY A 62 14.90 8.06 -6.95
C GLY A 62 14.15 6.79 -7.36
N THR A 63 13.00 6.51 -6.72
CA THR A 63 12.26 5.26 -6.91
C THR A 63 11.87 5.10 -8.38
N PRO A 64 12.35 4.05 -9.07
CA PRO A 64 11.98 3.83 -10.46
C PRO A 64 10.52 3.41 -10.58
N VAL A 65 9.82 3.91 -11.59
CA VAL A 65 8.44 3.52 -11.92
C VAL A 65 8.30 2.00 -12.06
N ALA A 66 9.32 1.31 -12.57
CA ALA A 66 9.38 -0.16 -12.65
C ALA A 66 9.33 -0.90 -11.30
N LYS A 67 9.54 -0.22 -10.17
CA LYS A 67 9.41 -0.73 -8.80
C LYS A 67 8.04 -0.49 -8.19
N LEU A 68 7.15 0.23 -8.88
CA LEU A 68 5.80 0.50 -8.43
C LEU A 68 4.84 -0.55 -8.96
N ARG A 69 3.92 -0.99 -8.12
CA ARG A 69 2.84 -1.92 -8.46
C ARG A 69 1.54 -1.35 -7.93
N TYR A 70 0.50 -1.41 -8.73
CA TYR A 70 -0.84 -1.06 -8.28
C TYR A 70 -1.77 -2.25 -8.32
N GLN A 71 -2.79 -2.18 -7.48
CA GLN A 71 -3.88 -3.13 -7.47
C GLN A 71 -5.18 -2.40 -7.22
N ASP A 72 -6.09 -2.48 -8.19
CA ASP A 72 -7.44 -1.94 -8.06
C ASP A 72 -8.36 -2.89 -7.28
N TYR A 73 -9.29 -2.28 -6.56
CA TYR A 73 -10.38 -2.92 -5.85
C TYR A 73 -11.69 -2.17 -6.15
N THR A 74 -12.82 -2.81 -5.87
CA THR A 74 -14.13 -2.17 -6.05
C THR A 74 -14.28 -0.90 -5.21
N ASN A 75 -13.66 -0.86 -4.02
CA ASN A 75 -13.77 0.23 -3.06
C ASN A 75 -12.46 1.00 -2.84
N GLY A 76 -11.47 0.88 -3.73
CA GLY A 76 -10.18 1.51 -3.53
C GLY A 76 -9.08 0.99 -4.42
N ALA A 77 -7.84 1.36 -4.11
CA ALA A 77 -6.65 0.85 -4.78
C ALA A 77 -5.46 0.82 -3.82
N THR A 78 -4.45 0.01 -4.13
CA THR A 78 -3.18 -0.06 -3.40
C THR A 78 -2.02 0.29 -4.32
N LEU A 79 -1.03 0.99 -3.77
CA LEU A 79 0.30 1.17 -4.34
C LEU A 79 1.32 0.42 -3.48
N ILE A 80 2.21 -0.32 -4.13
CA ILE A 80 3.36 -0.99 -3.53
C ILE A 80 4.62 -0.48 -4.23
N SER A 81 5.55 0.06 -3.44
CA SER A 81 6.93 0.31 -3.85
C SER A 81 7.80 -0.85 -3.38
N GLU A 82 8.47 -1.52 -4.31
CA GLU A 82 9.46 -2.57 -4.07
C GLU A 82 10.91 -2.03 -4.12
N ASP A 83 11.07 -0.72 -3.94
CA ASP A 83 12.39 -0.09 -3.87
C ASP A 83 13.10 -0.44 -2.57
N SER A 84 14.39 -0.79 -2.64
CA SER A 84 15.15 -1.17 -1.44
C SER A 84 15.49 0.01 -0.54
N ILE A 85 15.62 1.22 -1.09
CA ILE A 85 15.91 2.43 -0.32
C ILE A 85 14.69 2.80 0.52
N PHE A 86 13.50 2.81 -0.08
CA PHE A 86 12.26 3.12 0.60
C PHE A 86 11.09 2.32 0.01
N ALA A 87 10.86 1.14 0.59
CA ALA A 87 9.73 0.30 0.23
C ALA A 87 8.50 0.72 1.05
N LEU A 88 7.34 0.70 0.41
CA LEU A 88 6.09 1.18 1.02
C LEU A 88 4.91 0.38 0.47
N SER A 89 3.92 0.11 1.30
CA SER A 89 2.61 -0.38 0.89
C SER A 89 1.52 0.50 1.48
N LEU A 90 0.69 1.06 0.59
CA LEU A 90 -0.36 2.00 0.97
C LEU A 90 -1.61 1.76 0.16
N ALA A 91 -2.75 1.74 0.85
CA ALA A 91 -4.07 1.65 0.24
C ALA A 91 -4.84 2.95 0.43
N ILE A 92 -5.68 3.31 -0.53
CA ILE A 92 -6.70 4.35 -0.38
C ILE A 92 -8.05 3.69 -0.63
N LEU A 93 -8.92 3.74 0.37
CA LEU A 93 -10.25 3.16 0.35
C LEU A 93 -11.29 4.27 0.31
N THR A 94 -12.18 4.22 -0.68
CA THR A 94 -13.25 5.22 -0.88
C THR A 94 -14.45 4.94 -0.01
N GLU A 95 -14.76 3.66 0.18
CA GLU A 95 -15.87 3.16 0.99
C GLU A 95 -15.35 2.07 1.94
N PRO A 96 -15.70 2.11 3.24
CA PRO A 96 -15.29 1.09 4.17
C PRO A 96 -16.30 -0.06 4.10
N ASP A 97 -15.88 -1.18 3.50
CA ASP A 97 -16.64 -2.44 3.53
C ASP A 97 -16.64 -3.09 4.95
N GLY A 98 -16.78 -2.28 6.00
CA GLY A 98 -16.71 -2.71 7.40
C GLY A 98 -15.29 -3.08 7.86
N LEU A 99 -14.25 -2.66 7.13
CA LEU A 99 -12.86 -2.97 7.48
C LEU A 99 -12.43 -2.20 8.73
N TYR A 100 -12.18 -2.91 9.84
CA TYR A 100 -11.66 -2.33 11.10
C TYR A 100 -12.44 -1.13 11.67
N ASN A 101 -13.74 -1.01 11.35
CA ASN A 101 -14.52 0.21 11.64
C ASN A 101 -13.85 1.49 11.12
N LEU A 102 -13.07 1.37 10.04
CA LEU A 102 -12.47 2.51 9.39
C LEU A 102 -13.58 3.38 8.81
N PRO A 103 -13.44 4.70 8.93
CA PRO A 103 -14.34 5.64 8.28
C PRO A 103 -14.12 5.64 6.75
N ASP A 104 -15.09 6.19 6.03
CA ASP A 104 -15.01 6.39 4.59
C ASP A 104 -13.81 7.26 4.22
N ASN A 105 -13.34 7.11 2.98
CA ASN A 105 -12.24 7.89 2.41
C ASN A 105 -11.01 7.90 3.32
N VAL A 106 -10.44 6.71 3.52
CA VAL A 106 -9.27 6.47 4.38
C VAL A 106 -8.06 6.07 3.56
N MET A 107 -6.91 6.64 3.91
CA MET A 107 -5.60 6.19 3.48
C MET A 107 -5.02 5.28 4.55
N LEU A 108 -4.61 4.07 4.18
CA LEU A 108 -4.06 3.08 5.10
C LEU A 108 -2.59 2.83 4.74
N LEU A 109 -1.68 3.23 5.64
CA LEU A 109 -0.27 2.87 5.55
C LEU A 109 -0.09 1.47 6.17
N VAL A 110 0.29 0.51 5.33
CA VAL A 110 0.34 -0.93 5.67
C VAL A 110 1.74 -1.37 6.07
N ALA A 111 2.76 -0.89 5.34
CA ALA A 111 4.15 -1.24 5.61
C ALA A 111 5.08 -0.16 5.06
N VAL A 112 6.20 0.05 5.75
CA VAL A 112 7.35 0.84 5.29
C VAL A 112 8.62 0.12 5.71
N THR A 113 9.53 -0.12 4.77
CA THR A 113 10.81 -0.78 5.08
C THR A 113 11.95 -0.15 4.28
N SER A 114 13.17 -0.27 4.78
CA SER A 114 14.38 0.20 4.12
C SER A 114 15.54 -0.74 4.37
N THR A 115 16.53 -0.72 3.48
CA THR A 115 17.85 -1.31 3.73
C THR A 115 18.79 -0.40 4.53
N ASN A 116 18.43 0.88 4.73
CA ASN A 116 19.13 1.79 5.62
C ASN A 116 18.83 1.46 7.09
N ASP A 117 19.49 2.17 8.02
CA ASP A 117 19.28 1.99 9.44
C ASP A 117 17.92 2.53 9.95
N THR A 118 17.59 2.15 11.18
CA THR A 118 16.31 2.51 11.82
C THR A 118 16.16 4.01 12.06
N ASP A 119 17.25 4.74 12.32
CA ASP A 119 17.19 6.17 12.60
C ASP A 119 16.83 6.93 11.33
N TRP A 120 17.47 6.57 10.22
CA TRP A 120 17.12 7.06 8.88
C TRP A 120 15.65 6.75 8.54
N LEU A 121 15.23 5.50 8.73
CA LEU A 121 13.85 5.09 8.43
C LEU A 121 12.83 5.87 9.28
N THR A 122 13.16 6.17 10.54
CA THR A 122 12.31 6.95 11.43
C THR A 122 12.14 8.39 10.95
N GLU A 123 13.23 9.02 10.50
CA GLU A 123 13.20 10.37 9.94
C GLU A 123 12.35 10.43 8.67
N GLU A 124 12.57 9.49 7.75
CA GLU A 124 11.85 9.43 6.48
C GLU A 124 10.38 9.08 6.64
N LEU A 125 10.04 8.20 7.58
CA LEU A 125 8.64 7.94 7.95
C LEU A 125 7.95 9.21 8.47
N GLY A 126 8.64 10.03 9.26
CA GLY A 126 8.13 11.33 9.72
C GLY A 126 7.80 12.27 8.56
N LYS A 127 8.70 12.37 7.56
CA LYS A 127 8.49 13.16 6.34
C LYS A 127 7.31 12.62 5.52
N LEU A 128 7.23 11.30 5.36
CA LEU A 128 6.14 10.65 4.65
C LEU A 128 4.79 10.96 5.31
N ILE A 129 4.67 10.85 6.64
CA ILE A 129 3.41 11.12 7.35
C ILE A 129 2.94 12.56 7.15
N VAL A 130 3.86 13.53 7.19
CA VAL A 130 3.55 14.94 6.92
C VAL A 130 3.02 15.11 5.49
N PHE A 131 3.70 14.49 4.52
CA PHE A 131 3.27 14.49 3.12
C PHE A 131 1.88 13.84 2.94
N LEU A 132 1.64 12.67 3.51
CA LEU A 132 0.36 11.95 3.39
C LEU A 132 -0.82 12.74 4.01
N ARG A 133 -0.59 13.46 5.11
CA ARG A 133 -1.59 14.37 5.71
C ARG A 133 -1.99 15.46 4.72
N GLU A 134 -1.01 16.12 4.10
CA GLU A 134 -1.24 17.21 3.14
C GLU A 134 -1.88 16.70 1.85
N LEU A 135 -1.45 15.52 1.40
CA LEU A 135 -2.05 14.80 0.29
C LEU A 135 -3.53 14.50 0.56
N GLY A 136 -3.86 14.06 1.77
CA GLY A 136 -5.24 13.78 2.15
C GLY A 136 -6.15 15.01 2.00
N THR A 137 -5.71 16.17 2.47
CA THR A 137 -6.42 17.44 2.27
C THR A 137 -6.60 17.76 0.79
N THR A 138 -5.55 17.61 -0.01
CA THR A 138 -5.54 17.91 -1.46
C THR A 138 -6.52 17.05 -2.24
N HIS A 139 -6.56 15.74 -1.93
CA HIS A 139 -7.38 14.75 -2.64
C HIS A 139 -8.69 14.40 -1.94
N ARG A 140 -9.06 15.16 -0.89
CA ARG A 140 -10.26 14.96 -0.08
C ARG A 140 -10.34 13.56 0.55
N ILE A 141 -9.19 13.01 0.92
CA ILE A 141 -9.08 11.81 1.75
C ILE A 141 -9.09 12.29 3.20
N GLN A 142 -9.99 11.74 4.00
CA GLN A 142 -10.37 12.34 5.27
C GLN A 142 -9.61 11.78 6.46
N HIS A 143 -9.08 10.58 6.27
CA HIS A 143 -8.52 9.79 7.35
C HIS A 143 -7.18 9.20 6.93
N LEU A 144 -6.24 9.22 7.86
CA LEU A 144 -4.98 8.48 7.75
C LEU A 144 -4.98 7.41 8.83
N ALA A 145 -4.87 6.17 8.41
CA ALA A 145 -4.83 5.01 9.25
C ALA A 145 -3.46 4.34 9.17
N PHE A 146 -2.98 3.91 10.32
CA PHE A 146 -1.76 3.13 10.44
C PHE A 146 -2.12 1.72 10.88
N ALA A 147 -1.68 0.73 10.12
CA ALA A 147 -1.80 -0.65 10.54
C ALA A 147 -0.52 -1.12 11.24
N PHE A 148 -0.60 -1.34 12.55
CA PHE A 148 0.52 -1.86 13.33
C PHE A 148 0.44 -3.37 13.48
N SER A 149 1.58 -4.05 13.44
CA SER A 149 1.64 -5.46 13.81
C SER A 149 1.34 -5.63 15.30
N LYS A 150 0.44 -6.55 15.67
CA LYS A 150 0.26 -6.91 17.08
C LYS A 150 1.43 -7.73 17.64
N ASP A 151 2.15 -8.45 16.77
CA ASP A 151 3.25 -9.33 17.16
C ASP A 151 4.60 -8.61 17.21
N LYS A 152 4.71 -7.47 16.50
CA LYS A 152 5.93 -6.66 16.41
C LYS A 152 5.54 -5.17 16.45
N PRO A 153 5.24 -4.61 17.62
CA PRO A 153 4.75 -3.25 17.76
C PRO A 153 5.71 -2.20 17.16
N ASP A 154 7.02 -2.50 17.15
CA ASP A 154 8.07 -1.63 16.61
C ASP A 154 8.36 -1.87 15.12
N ASN A 155 7.55 -2.69 14.45
CA ASN A 155 7.74 -3.04 13.04
C ASN A 155 6.43 -2.88 12.26
N PRO A 156 6.38 -2.01 11.24
CA PRO A 156 5.22 -1.88 10.37
C PRO A 156 5.13 -3.11 9.45
N ALA A 157 4.67 -4.24 9.97
CA ALA A 157 4.39 -5.43 9.18
C ALA A 157 3.25 -6.32 9.72
N ILE A 158 2.22 -6.43 8.87
CA ILE A 158 1.15 -7.45 8.80
C ILE A 158 -0.07 -7.17 9.70
N VAL A 159 -1.10 -6.67 9.02
CA VAL A 159 -2.43 -6.28 9.49
C VAL A 159 -3.31 -7.49 9.84
N LYS A 160 -2.82 -8.52 10.53
CA LYS A 160 -3.66 -9.70 10.84
C LYS A 160 -4.64 -9.47 11.97
N GLU A 161 -4.19 -8.69 12.94
CA GLU A 161 -4.99 -8.32 14.10
C GLU A 161 -4.74 -6.85 14.48
N ALA A 162 -4.12 -6.06 13.60
CA ALA A 162 -3.66 -4.70 13.90
C ALA A 162 -4.70 -3.85 14.64
N ASP A 163 -4.27 -3.20 15.71
CA ASP A 163 -4.99 -2.03 16.18
C ASP A 163 -4.73 -0.93 15.16
N VAL A 164 -5.78 -0.55 14.45
CA VAL A 164 -5.70 0.48 13.43
C VAL A 164 -5.93 1.81 14.11
N THR A 165 -4.88 2.60 14.23
CA THR A 165 -5.01 3.99 14.71
C THR A 165 -5.38 4.85 13.54
N CYS A 166 -6.58 5.42 13.59
CA CYS A 166 -7.10 6.31 12.57
C CYS A 166 -7.05 7.76 13.08
N ILE A 167 -6.41 8.63 12.32
CA ILE A 167 -6.32 10.06 12.58
C ILE A 167 -7.17 10.76 11.53
N ARG A 168 -8.06 11.63 11.99
CA ARG A 168 -8.80 12.53 11.10
C ARG A 168 -7.88 13.66 10.66
N LEU A 169 -7.83 13.92 9.36
CA LEU A 169 -6.88 14.87 8.76
C LEU A 169 -7.36 16.32 8.80
N TYR A 170 -8.65 16.56 9.12
CA TYR A 170 -9.26 17.87 9.18
C TYR A 170 -10.47 17.93 10.14
#